data_AF-A0A2M7XPB0-F1
#
_entry.id   AF-A0A2M7XPB0-F1
#
_cell.length_a   1.000
_cell.length_b   1.000
_cell.length_c   1.000
_cell.angle_alpha   90.00
_cell.angle_beta   90.00
_cell.angle_gamma   90.00
#
_symmetry.space_group_name_H-M   'P 1'
#
loop_
_entity.id
_entity.type
_entity.pdbx_description
1 polymer ?
#
loop_
_entity_poly.entity_id
_entity_poly.type
_entity_poly.pdbx_seq_one_letter_code
_entity_poly.pdbx_strand_id
1 'polypeptide(L)'
;MTTGHIYIVVTHERLPIIYSTHKSGLPANADVFGPFPSGSDVKSLLKTIRHIFPYYTKKHGKINCLYCHLHLCPSPNISPVLYKKTIAKIKKILNGKFSLLKRQLITEMNTYSKLQNYEQSLLIKNQITSLDYVVNGWHNLKNLFAQINLDDDVSSRAVMELQTALSPYLTINKLHRIECYDISQFGTKYFVGSMTVAIDGKLDHGLYRQFKIGNTSLRGFSKLSRGEMLANDAFMLREIVYRRLQHSEWGTPDLIIVDGGKPQVSSISLLKSEKLISDISFIGLAKKYETIIIKNNNKYIEINLSQNSSALNLIKNLRNEAHRFANRYRKKLMSSDQSPF
;
A
#
# COMPACT_ATOMS: atom_id res chain seq x y z
N MET A 1 -9.83 15.84 -14.52
CA MET A 1 -10.85 14.84 -14.12
C MET A 1 -10.16 13.77 -13.31
N THR A 2 -10.48 13.64 -12.02
CA THR A 2 -9.88 12.63 -11.13
C THR A 2 -10.31 11.23 -11.58
N THR A 3 -9.42 10.48 -12.23
CA THR A 3 -9.61 9.07 -12.53
C THR A 3 -9.66 8.28 -11.22
N GLY A 4 -10.86 8.17 -10.65
CA GLY A 4 -11.08 7.39 -9.45
C GLY A 4 -10.68 5.93 -9.71
N HIS A 5 -9.79 5.40 -8.89
CA HIS A 5 -9.42 3.99 -8.94
C HIS A 5 -10.66 3.09 -8.88
N ILE A 6 -10.64 2.00 -9.65
CA ILE A 6 -11.72 1.01 -9.71
C ILE A 6 -11.30 -0.21 -8.92
N TYR A 7 -12.26 -0.84 -8.26
CA TYR A 7 -12.09 -2.09 -7.56
C TYR A 7 -13.07 -3.12 -8.14
N ILE A 8 -12.67 -4.38 -8.15
CA ILE A 8 -13.54 -5.52 -8.47
C ILE A 8 -13.95 -6.15 -7.13
N VAL A 9 -15.24 -6.38 -6.96
CA VAL A 9 -15.82 -6.93 -5.73
C VAL A 9 -16.42 -8.29 -6.03
N VAL A 10 -16.18 -9.26 -5.14
CA VAL A 10 -16.80 -10.59 -5.14
C VAL A 10 -17.52 -10.79 -3.81
N THR A 11 -18.85 -10.87 -3.83
CA THR A 11 -19.68 -10.95 -2.61
C THR A 11 -19.62 -12.33 -1.94
N HIS A 12 -19.88 -12.38 -0.63
CA HIS A 12 -19.90 -13.65 0.15
C HIS A 12 -21.25 -14.36 0.22
N GLU A 13 -22.26 -13.91 -0.53
CA GLU A 13 -23.57 -14.57 -0.57
C GLU A 13 -23.49 -16.02 -1.09
N ARG A 14 -24.58 -16.80 -0.88
CA ARG A 14 -24.69 -18.21 -1.34
C ARG A 14 -24.33 -18.37 -2.82
N LEU A 15 -24.72 -17.41 -3.65
CA LEU A 15 -24.34 -17.30 -5.06
C LEU A 15 -23.59 -15.97 -5.25
N PRO A 16 -22.25 -15.97 -5.16
CA PRO A 16 -21.44 -14.77 -5.30
C PRO A 16 -21.68 -14.01 -6.61
N ILE A 17 -21.73 -12.69 -6.50
CA ILE A 17 -21.83 -11.75 -7.60
C ILE A 17 -20.49 -11.04 -7.76
N ILE A 18 -20.11 -10.76 -9.01
CA ILE A 18 -18.92 -10.01 -9.35
C ILE A 18 -19.31 -8.72 -10.06
N TYR A 19 -18.84 -7.58 -9.55
CA TYR A 19 -19.05 -6.26 -10.14
C TYR A 19 -17.85 -5.35 -9.87
N SER A 20 -17.77 -4.22 -10.59
CA SER A 20 -16.76 -3.20 -10.34
C SER A 20 -17.36 -1.92 -9.74
N THR A 21 -16.62 -1.25 -8.87
CA THR A 21 -17.04 -0.04 -8.15
C THR A 21 -15.86 0.86 -7.82
N HIS A 22 -16.11 2.10 -7.43
CA HIS A 22 -15.10 3.00 -6.86
C HIS A 22 -14.98 2.80 -5.34
N LYS A 23 -13.95 3.37 -4.71
CA LYS A 23 -13.68 3.24 -3.26
C LYS A 23 -14.91 3.55 -2.38
N SER A 24 -15.74 4.52 -2.76
CA SER A 24 -16.95 4.91 -2.03
C SER A 24 -18.07 3.86 -2.03
N GLY A 25 -18.07 2.93 -2.98
CA GLY A 25 -19.08 1.89 -3.14
C GLY A 25 -18.60 0.50 -2.72
N LEU A 26 -17.52 0.41 -1.95
CA LEU A 26 -17.00 -0.86 -1.42
C LEU A 26 -17.89 -1.35 -0.26
N PRO A 27 -18.39 -2.60 -0.31
CA PRO A 27 -19.16 -3.17 0.79
C PRO A 27 -18.24 -3.56 1.96
N ALA A 28 -18.80 -3.59 3.17
CA ALA A 28 -18.05 -3.92 4.39
C ALA A 28 -17.57 -5.39 4.46
N ASN A 29 -18.23 -6.32 3.75
CA ASN A 29 -17.93 -7.74 3.79
C ASN A 29 -17.99 -8.39 2.39
N ALA A 30 -16.87 -8.32 1.66
CA ALA A 30 -16.67 -8.95 0.37
C ALA A 30 -15.16 -9.09 0.08
N ASP A 31 -14.79 -9.96 -0.86
CA ASP A 31 -13.44 -9.93 -1.41
C ASP A 31 -13.29 -8.78 -2.39
N VAL A 32 -12.26 -7.97 -2.21
CA VAL A 32 -11.99 -6.78 -3.00
C VAL A 32 -10.64 -6.94 -3.70
N PHE A 33 -10.62 -6.69 -5.01
CA PHE A 33 -9.43 -6.75 -5.86
C PHE A 33 -9.18 -5.37 -6.51
N GLY A 34 -7.93 -4.95 -6.59
CA GLY A 34 -7.52 -3.63 -7.06
C GLY A 34 -6.63 -2.91 -6.03
N PRO A 35 -6.44 -1.59 -6.13
CA PRO A 35 -7.03 -0.66 -7.09
C PRO A 35 -6.54 -0.87 -8.52
N PHE A 36 -7.44 -0.71 -9.49
CA PHE A 36 -7.14 -0.69 -10.92
C PHE A 36 -7.13 0.77 -11.43
N PRO A 37 -6.15 1.16 -12.25
CA PRO A 37 -5.98 2.52 -12.75
C PRO A 37 -6.98 2.87 -13.87
N SER A 38 -7.51 1.87 -14.58
CA SER A 38 -8.35 2.05 -15.76
C SER A 38 -9.65 1.26 -15.64
N GLY A 39 -10.77 1.97 -15.68
CA GLY A 39 -12.08 1.35 -15.64
C GLY A 39 -12.48 0.61 -16.92
N SER A 40 -11.99 1.06 -18.08
CA SER A 40 -12.18 0.36 -19.35
C SER A 40 -11.50 -0.99 -19.34
N ASP A 41 -10.29 -1.06 -18.76
CA ASP A 41 -9.49 -2.28 -18.72
C ASP A 41 -10.13 -3.30 -17.77
N VAL A 42 -10.63 -2.84 -16.62
CA VAL A 42 -11.43 -3.66 -15.71
C VAL A 42 -12.68 -4.22 -16.40
N LYS A 43 -13.41 -3.40 -17.16
CA LYS A 43 -14.60 -3.86 -17.90
C LYS A 43 -14.22 -4.92 -18.95
N SER A 44 -13.15 -4.69 -19.69
CA SER A 44 -12.63 -5.65 -20.68
C SER A 44 -12.20 -6.96 -20.02
N LEU A 45 -11.46 -6.89 -18.92
CA LEU A 45 -11.03 -8.02 -18.10
C LEU A 45 -12.22 -8.85 -17.61
N LEU A 46 -13.20 -8.20 -16.99
CA LEU A 46 -14.39 -8.86 -16.48
C LEU A 46 -15.23 -9.48 -17.59
N LYS A 47 -15.34 -8.83 -18.75
CA LYS A 47 -16.00 -9.39 -19.94
C LYS A 47 -15.32 -10.68 -20.37
N THR A 48 -14.00 -10.65 -20.49
CA THR A 48 -13.22 -11.80 -20.93
C THR A 48 -13.27 -12.96 -19.94
N ILE A 49 -13.08 -12.71 -18.65
CA ILE A 49 -13.25 -13.73 -17.59
C ILE A 49 -14.62 -14.39 -17.71
N ARG A 50 -15.67 -13.60 -17.96
CA ARG A 50 -17.06 -14.11 -18.03
C ARG A 50 -17.29 -15.11 -19.16
N HIS A 51 -16.53 -15.02 -20.25
CA HIS A 51 -16.60 -15.98 -21.36
C HIS A 51 -15.88 -17.29 -21.04
N ILE A 52 -14.87 -17.25 -20.16
CA ILE A 52 -14.13 -18.45 -19.73
C ILE A 52 -14.85 -19.14 -18.57
N PHE A 53 -15.26 -18.33 -17.59
CA PHE A 53 -15.92 -18.74 -16.36
C PHE A 53 -17.16 -17.89 -16.14
N PRO A 54 -18.34 -18.36 -16.57
CA PRO A 54 -19.59 -17.64 -16.38
C PRO A 54 -19.85 -17.32 -14.90
N TYR A 55 -20.29 -16.09 -14.61
CA TYR A 55 -20.60 -15.63 -13.25
C TYR A 55 -21.80 -14.67 -13.24
N TYR A 56 -22.39 -14.49 -12.06
CA TYR A 56 -23.48 -13.53 -11.84
C TYR A 56 -22.95 -12.10 -11.70
N THR A 57 -23.51 -11.16 -12.44
CA THR A 57 -23.27 -9.71 -12.26
C THR A 57 -24.35 -9.03 -11.41
N LYS A 58 -25.45 -9.72 -11.17
CA LYS A 58 -26.58 -9.29 -10.33
C LYS A 58 -27.31 -10.52 -9.81
N LYS A 59 -28.16 -10.34 -8.80
CA LYS A 59 -29.03 -11.42 -8.29
C LYS A 59 -29.88 -11.96 -9.45
N HIS A 60 -29.92 -13.29 -9.56
CA HIS A 60 -30.61 -13.97 -10.64
C HIS A 60 -32.02 -14.38 -10.19
N GLY A 61 -33.02 -14.18 -11.05
CA GLY A 61 -34.40 -14.64 -10.82
C GLY A 61 -34.53 -16.16 -11.03
N LYS A 62 -35.77 -16.68 -10.99
CA LYS A 62 -36.04 -18.11 -11.22
C LYS A 62 -35.97 -18.53 -12.70
N ILE A 63 -36.08 -17.58 -13.62
CA ILE A 63 -36.13 -17.81 -15.07
C ILE A 63 -34.78 -17.47 -15.69
N ASN A 64 -34.37 -18.24 -16.71
CA ASN A 64 -33.17 -17.98 -17.50
C ASN A 64 -33.19 -16.56 -18.07
N CYS A 65 -32.12 -15.79 -17.82
CA CYS A 65 -31.94 -14.47 -18.42
C CYS A 65 -31.23 -14.57 -19.79
N LEU A 66 -31.19 -13.47 -20.54
CA LEU A 66 -30.46 -13.37 -21.81
C LEU A 66 -29.02 -13.90 -21.71
N TYR A 67 -28.31 -13.56 -20.63
CA TYR A 67 -26.94 -14.04 -20.44
C TYR A 67 -26.83 -15.55 -20.19
N CYS A 68 -27.89 -16.22 -19.75
CA CYS A 68 -27.90 -17.69 -19.66
C CYS A 68 -27.90 -18.30 -21.06
N HIS A 69 -28.71 -17.75 -21.98
CA HIS A 69 -28.76 -18.19 -23.37
C HIS A 69 -27.46 -17.91 -24.13
N LEU A 70 -26.73 -16.85 -23.74
CA LEU A 70 -25.41 -16.53 -24.28
C LEU A 70 -24.27 -17.29 -23.58
N HIS A 71 -24.58 -18.21 -22.65
CA HIS A 71 -23.58 -18.93 -21.82
C HIS A 71 -22.64 -18.02 -21.02
N LEU A 72 -23.05 -16.80 -20.70
CA LEU A 72 -22.33 -15.83 -19.87
C LEU A 72 -22.83 -15.80 -18.43
N CYS A 73 -23.88 -16.56 -18.11
CA CYS A 73 -24.45 -16.66 -16.78
C CYS A 73 -24.65 -18.14 -16.39
N PRO A 74 -24.36 -18.54 -15.15
CA PRO A 74 -24.41 -19.94 -14.71
C PRO A 74 -25.79 -20.63 -14.71
N SER A 75 -26.88 -19.97 -15.13
CA SER A 75 -28.28 -20.39 -14.95
C SER A 75 -28.78 -20.32 -13.50
N PRO A 76 -30.10 -20.16 -13.26
CA PRO A 76 -30.69 -20.10 -11.91
C PRO A 76 -30.54 -21.39 -11.11
N ASN A 77 -30.37 -22.53 -11.77
CA ASN A 77 -30.42 -23.85 -11.14
C ASN A 77 -29.04 -24.45 -10.83
N ILE A 78 -27.97 -23.65 -10.85
CA ILE A 78 -26.63 -24.16 -10.56
C ILE A 78 -26.47 -24.56 -9.09
N SER A 79 -25.76 -25.67 -8.84
CA SER A 79 -25.34 -26.04 -7.49
C SER A 79 -24.41 -24.98 -6.88
N PRO A 80 -24.72 -24.42 -5.69
CA PRO A 80 -23.86 -23.45 -5.02
C PRO A 80 -22.44 -23.96 -4.78
N VAL A 81 -22.28 -25.27 -4.54
CA VAL A 81 -20.97 -25.89 -4.31
C VAL A 81 -20.12 -25.84 -5.58
N LEU A 82 -20.73 -26.18 -6.73
CA LEU A 82 -20.05 -26.12 -8.02
C LEU A 82 -19.70 -24.68 -8.39
N TYR A 83 -20.63 -23.75 -8.19
CA TYR A 83 -20.42 -22.35 -8.51
C TYR A 83 -19.31 -21.72 -7.64
N LYS A 84 -19.21 -22.09 -6.36
CA LYS A 84 -18.08 -21.67 -5.50
C LYS A 84 -16.72 -22.12 -6.06
N LYS A 85 -16.63 -23.30 -6.68
CA LYS A 85 -15.39 -23.73 -7.37
C LYS A 85 -15.07 -22.84 -8.57
N THR A 86 -16.07 -22.45 -9.36
CA THR A 86 -15.91 -21.48 -10.47
C THR A 86 -15.43 -20.13 -9.95
N ILE A 87 -16.03 -19.61 -8.87
CA ILE A 87 -15.60 -18.36 -8.22
C ILE A 87 -14.16 -18.46 -7.72
N ALA A 88 -13.75 -19.58 -7.13
CA ALA A 88 -12.37 -19.79 -6.70
C ALA A 88 -11.38 -19.75 -7.88
N LYS A 89 -11.75 -20.27 -9.06
CA LYS A 89 -10.95 -20.14 -10.29
C LYS A 89 -10.84 -18.67 -10.71
N ILE A 90 -11.94 -17.91 -10.69
CA ILE A 90 -11.94 -16.47 -11.02
C ILE A 90 -11.05 -15.68 -10.03
N LYS A 91 -11.15 -15.95 -8.72
CA LYS A 91 -10.28 -15.32 -7.72
C LYS A 91 -8.79 -15.59 -7.97
N LYS A 92 -8.43 -16.78 -8.49
CA LYS A 92 -7.03 -17.06 -8.88
C LYS A 92 -6.57 -16.18 -10.05
N ILE A 93 -7.44 -15.90 -11.01
CA ILE A 93 -7.16 -14.98 -12.13
C ILE A 93 -6.95 -13.57 -11.60
N LEU A 94 -7.86 -13.07 -10.76
CA LEU A 94 -7.79 -11.71 -10.21
C LEU A 94 -6.56 -11.50 -9.31
N ASN A 95 -6.07 -12.56 -8.66
CA ASN A 95 -4.83 -12.56 -7.89
C ASN A 95 -3.57 -12.86 -8.74
N GLY A 96 -3.66 -12.92 -10.06
CA GLY A 96 -2.51 -13.17 -10.94
C GLY A 96 -1.95 -14.60 -10.92
N LYS A 97 -2.64 -15.56 -10.31
CA LYS A 97 -2.21 -16.97 -10.18
C LYS A 97 -2.55 -17.81 -11.44
N PHE A 98 -2.21 -17.29 -12.62
CA PHE A 98 -2.56 -17.89 -13.92
C PHE A 98 -1.90 -19.25 -14.17
N SER A 99 -0.60 -19.36 -13.88
CA SER A 99 0.16 -20.61 -14.08
C SER A 99 -0.40 -21.76 -13.24
N LEU A 100 -0.76 -21.46 -11.98
CA LEU A 100 -1.36 -22.42 -11.06
C LEU A 100 -2.76 -22.84 -11.54
N LEU A 101 -3.57 -21.90 -12.01
CA LEU A 101 -4.89 -22.21 -12.57
C LEU A 101 -4.79 -23.05 -13.84
N LYS A 102 -3.87 -22.71 -14.75
CA LYS A 102 -3.64 -23.47 -15.99
C LYS A 102 -3.26 -24.92 -15.69
N ARG A 103 -2.31 -25.13 -14.76
CA ARG A 103 -1.91 -26.47 -14.33
C ARG A 103 -3.11 -27.26 -13.79
N GLN A 104 -3.93 -26.62 -12.95
CA GLN A 104 -5.16 -27.25 -12.42
C GLN A 104 -6.12 -27.65 -13.55
N LEU A 105 -6.38 -26.77 -14.52
CA LEU A 105 -7.26 -27.08 -15.65
C LEU A 105 -6.72 -28.22 -16.52
N ILE A 106 -5.41 -28.27 -16.76
CA ILE A 106 -4.77 -29.37 -17.49
C ILE A 106 -4.98 -30.69 -16.75
N THR A 107 -4.82 -30.70 -15.42
CA THR A 107 -5.10 -31.89 -14.61
C THR A 107 -6.57 -32.30 -14.72
N GLU A 108 -7.51 -31.35 -14.55
CA GLU A 108 -8.95 -31.62 -14.68
C GLU A 108 -9.32 -32.19 -16.07
N MET A 109 -8.79 -31.58 -17.14
CA MET A 109 -8.97 -32.05 -18.51
C MET A 109 -8.47 -33.48 -18.70
N ASN A 110 -7.25 -33.77 -18.23
CA ASN A 110 -6.67 -35.11 -18.32
C ASN A 110 -7.47 -36.15 -17.53
N THR A 111 -8.02 -35.76 -16.37
CA THR A 111 -8.91 -36.62 -15.59
C THR A 111 -10.19 -36.93 -16.36
N TYR A 112 -10.86 -35.93 -16.94
CA TYR A 112 -12.06 -36.17 -17.76
C TYR A 112 -11.78 -37.00 -19.01
N SER A 113 -10.64 -36.79 -19.65
CA SER A 113 -10.19 -37.59 -20.80
C SER A 113 -9.99 -39.06 -20.41
N LYS A 114 -9.35 -39.35 -19.26
CA LYS A 114 -9.20 -40.72 -18.72
C LYS A 114 -10.55 -41.37 -18.39
N LEU A 115 -11.51 -40.59 -17.93
CA LEU A 115 -12.88 -41.03 -17.65
C LEU A 115 -13.76 -41.10 -18.92
N GLN A 116 -13.19 -40.90 -20.11
CA GLN A 116 -13.90 -40.88 -21.40
C GLN A 116 -15.01 -39.82 -21.51
N ASN A 117 -14.97 -38.78 -20.66
CA ASN A 117 -15.89 -37.65 -20.73
C ASN A 117 -15.33 -36.54 -21.64
N TYR A 118 -15.46 -36.77 -22.94
CA TYR A 118 -14.86 -35.91 -23.97
C TYR A 118 -15.50 -34.52 -24.06
N GLU A 119 -16.80 -34.41 -23.80
CA GLU A 119 -17.49 -33.10 -23.80
C GLU A 119 -16.91 -32.17 -22.73
N GLN A 120 -16.79 -32.67 -21.49
CA GLN A 120 -16.18 -31.87 -20.41
C GLN A 120 -14.70 -31.62 -20.68
N SER A 121 -13.97 -32.60 -21.21
CA SER A 121 -12.57 -32.40 -21.61
C SER A 121 -12.41 -31.29 -22.65
N LEU A 122 -13.31 -31.23 -23.64
CA LEU A 122 -13.30 -30.18 -24.67
C LEU A 122 -13.62 -28.80 -24.09
N LEU A 123 -14.60 -28.71 -23.17
CA LEU A 123 -14.91 -27.46 -22.47
C LEU A 123 -13.70 -26.94 -21.70
N ILE A 124 -13.02 -27.79 -20.93
CA ILE A 124 -11.81 -27.39 -20.20
C ILE A 124 -10.67 -27.02 -21.17
N LYS A 125 -10.52 -27.73 -22.29
CA LYS A 125 -9.54 -27.38 -23.33
C LYS A 125 -9.80 -25.98 -23.88
N ASN A 126 -11.05 -25.65 -24.22
CA ASN A 126 -11.44 -24.33 -24.71
C ASN A 126 -11.20 -23.23 -23.66
N GLN A 127 -11.41 -23.55 -22.38
CA GLN A 127 -11.06 -22.64 -21.27
C GLN A 127 -9.56 -22.39 -21.19
N ILE A 128 -8.72 -23.42 -21.35
CA ILE A 128 -7.26 -23.28 -21.37
C ILE A 128 -6.82 -22.43 -22.57
N THR A 129 -7.33 -22.71 -23.77
CA THR A 129 -7.01 -21.93 -24.98
C THR A 129 -7.42 -20.47 -24.83
N SER A 130 -8.61 -20.21 -24.29
CA SER A 130 -9.08 -18.86 -24.02
C SER A 130 -8.22 -18.18 -22.95
N LEU A 131 -7.83 -18.89 -21.89
CA LEU A 131 -6.94 -18.37 -20.85
C LEU A 131 -5.56 -18.02 -21.42
N ASP A 132 -5.01 -18.84 -22.32
CA ASP A 132 -3.73 -18.59 -22.98
C ASP A 132 -3.81 -17.41 -23.94
N TYR A 133 -4.88 -17.31 -24.74
CA TYR A 133 -5.12 -16.16 -25.62
C TYR A 133 -5.18 -14.85 -24.83
N VAL A 134 -5.87 -14.89 -23.68
CA VAL A 134 -5.90 -13.80 -22.72
C VAL A 134 -4.50 -13.49 -22.27
N VAL A 135 -3.80 -14.40 -21.61
CA VAL A 135 -2.45 -14.16 -21.06
C VAL A 135 -1.47 -13.62 -22.12
N ASN A 136 -1.53 -14.13 -23.36
CA ASN A 136 -0.62 -13.75 -24.45
C ASN A 136 -0.98 -12.42 -25.11
N GLY A 137 -2.27 -12.14 -25.35
CA GLY A 137 -2.74 -10.82 -25.83
C GLY A 137 -2.64 -9.72 -24.77
N TRP A 138 -2.39 -10.11 -23.52
CA TRP A 138 -2.39 -9.29 -22.32
C TRP A 138 -1.01 -8.90 -21.82
N HIS A 139 -0.02 -8.72 -22.71
CA HIS A 139 1.28 -8.17 -22.32
C HIS A 139 1.16 -6.83 -21.55
N ASN A 140 0.11 -6.03 -21.81
CA ASN A 140 -0.22 -4.82 -21.04
C ASN A 140 -0.87 -5.09 -19.66
N LEU A 141 -1.58 -6.20 -19.49
CA LEU A 141 -2.15 -6.61 -18.18
C LEU A 141 -1.13 -7.35 -17.32
N LYS A 142 -0.06 -7.89 -17.92
CA LYS A 142 1.15 -8.26 -17.19
C LYS A 142 1.69 -7.04 -16.44
N ASN A 143 1.70 -5.84 -17.03
CA ASN A 143 2.04 -4.60 -16.32
C ASN A 143 0.99 -4.21 -15.26
N LEU A 144 -0.31 -4.44 -15.52
CA LEU A 144 -1.38 -4.16 -14.56
C LEU A 144 -1.34 -5.09 -13.32
N PHE A 145 -1.18 -6.40 -13.52
CA PHE A 145 -1.07 -7.38 -12.44
C PHE A 145 0.33 -7.44 -11.83
N ALA A 146 1.37 -7.12 -12.58
CA ALA A 146 2.70 -6.84 -12.04
C ALA A 146 2.61 -5.62 -11.12
N GLN A 147 1.92 -4.53 -11.47
CA GLN A 147 1.72 -3.43 -10.53
C GLN A 147 0.90 -3.84 -9.31
N ILE A 148 -0.16 -4.65 -9.45
CA ILE A 148 -1.02 -5.07 -8.32
C ILE A 148 -0.32 -6.07 -7.38
N ASN A 149 0.39 -7.07 -7.91
CA ASN A 149 1.04 -8.10 -7.08
C ASN A 149 2.51 -7.79 -6.77
N LEU A 150 3.26 -7.07 -7.62
CA LEU A 150 4.59 -6.60 -7.25
C LEU A 150 4.46 -5.54 -6.17
N ASP A 151 3.48 -4.62 -6.21
CA ASP A 151 3.44 -3.60 -5.14
C ASP A 151 3.16 -4.24 -3.78
N ASP A 152 2.32 -5.28 -3.67
CA ASP A 152 2.10 -5.99 -2.40
C ASP A 152 3.27 -6.93 -2.03
N ASP A 153 3.81 -7.73 -2.95
CA ASP A 153 4.94 -8.63 -2.66
C ASP A 153 6.24 -7.85 -2.42
N VAL A 154 6.48 -6.77 -3.17
CA VAL A 154 7.63 -5.85 -2.98
C VAL A 154 7.47 -5.06 -1.70
N SER A 155 6.27 -4.56 -1.37
CA SER A 155 6.06 -3.87 -0.09
C SER A 155 6.23 -4.82 1.09
N SER A 156 5.64 -6.02 1.02
CA SER A 156 5.79 -7.05 2.05
C SER A 156 7.26 -7.47 2.22
N ARG A 157 7.97 -7.65 1.10
CA ARG A 157 9.41 -7.94 1.10
C ARG A 157 10.22 -6.79 1.66
N ALA A 158 9.90 -5.54 1.32
CA ALA A 158 10.58 -4.35 1.84
C ALA A 158 10.42 -4.23 3.35
N VAL A 159 9.21 -4.45 3.87
CA VAL A 159 8.91 -4.47 5.30
C VAL A 159 9.68 -5.60 6.01
N MET A 160 9.66 -6.81 5.45
CA MET A 160 10.36 -7.97 6.02
C MET A 160 11.89 -7.78 6.01
N GLU A 161 12.46 -7.31 4.90
CA GLU A 161 13.88 -7.00 4.80
C GLU A 161 14.29 -5.89 5.79
N LEU A 162 13.46 -4.85 5.94
CA LEU A 162 13.73 -3.76 6.88
C LEU A 162 13.65 -4.25 8.33
N GLN A 163 12.61 -5.01 8.68
CA GLN A 163 12.47 -5.59 10.01
C GLN A 163 13.66 -6.49 10.34
N THR A 164 14.08 -7.33 9.40
CA THR A 164 15.24 -8.22 9.57
C THR A 164 16.53 -7.43 9.78
N ALA A 165 16.75 -6.34 9.03
CA ALA A 165 17.94 -5.51 9.18
C ALA A 165 18.00 -4.75 10.51
N LEU A 166 16.84 -4.38 11.07
CA LEU A 166 16.74 -3.58 12.30
C LEU A 166 16.63 -4.42 13.58
N SER A 167 16.07 -5.63 13.50
CA SER A 167 15.82 -6.50 14.67
C SER A 167 17.05 -6.78 15.56
N PRO A 168 18.30 -6.87 15.05
CA PRO A 168 19.47 -7.04 15.90
C PRO A 168 19.76 -5.84 16.83
N TYR A 169 19.20 -4.67 16.51
CA TYR A 169 19.54 -3.39 17.15
C TYR A 169 18.34 -2.73 17.85
N LEU A 170 17.12 -3.12 17.47
CA LEU A 170 15.88 -2.51 17.91
C LEU A 170 14.85 -3.58 18.23
N THR A 171 14.05 -3.36 19.27
CA THR A 171 12.90 -4.21 19.60
C THR A 171 11.75 -3.88 18.67
N ILE A 172 11.53 -4.74 17.66
CA ILE A 172 10.50 -4.55 16.64
C ILE A 172 9.69 -5.84 16.49
N ASN A 173 8.47 -5.84 17.01
CA ASN A 173 7.57 -6.99 16.90
C ASN A 173 6.93 -7.06 15.50
N LYS A 174 6.50 -5.92 14.97
CA LYS A 174 5.85 -5.79 13.67
C LYS A 174 6.14 -4.40 13.10
N LEU A 175 6.30 -4.29 11.78
CA LEU A 175 6.36 -3.02 11.06
C LEU A 175 5.10 -2.83 10.21
N HIS A 176 3.99 -2.48 10.85
CA HIS A 176 2.73 -2.17 10.16
C HIS A 176 2.67 -0.70 9.77
N ARG A 177 2.99 0.22 10.69
CA ARG A 177 2.95 1.67 10.48
C ARG A 177 4.35 2.27 10.63
N ILE A 178 4.88 2.77 9.52
CA ILE A 178 6.18 3.47 9.47
C ILE A 178 5.92 4.94 9.16
N GLU A 179 6.46 5.83 9.99
CA GLU A 179 6.34 7.28 9.80
C GLU A 179 7.70 7.89 9.48
N CYS A 180 7.73 8.83 8.54
CA CYS A 180 8.95 9.57 8.19
C CYS A 180 8.74 11.07 8.34
N TYR A 181 9.74 11.74 8.93
CA TYR A 181 9.70 13.15 9.29
C TYR A 181 10.83 13.92 8.61
N ASP A 182 10.47 15.03 7.98
CA ASP A 182 11.39 15.99 7.34
C ASP A 182 11.12 17.41 7.86
N ILE A 183 12.17 18.23 7.93
CA ILE A 183 12.08 19.67 8.23
C ILE A 183 12.51 20.45 7.00
N SER A 184 11.68 21.40 6.60
CA SER A 184 12.01 22.35 5.55
C SER A 184 11.87 23.79 6.06
N GLN A 185 12.85 24.62 5.73
CA GLN A 185 12.81 26.05 6.03
C GLN A 185 11.95 26.79 4.99
N PHE A 186 11.01 27.63 5.45
CA PHE A 186 10.15 28.45 4.59
C PHE A 186 10.42 29.94 4.79
N GLY A 187 11.17 30.53 3.85
CA GLY A 187 11.58 31.94 3.93
C GLY A 187 12.43 32.21 5.18
N THR A 188 12.29 33.39 5.76
CA THR A 188 13.02 33.82 6.97
C THR A 188 12.21 33.72 8.27
N LYS A 189 10.91 33.35 8.20
CA LYS A 189 9.98 33.48 9.33
C LYS A 189 9.38 32.19 9.88
N TYR A 190 9.33 31.10 9.12
CA TYR A 190 8.65 29.86 9.54
C TYR A 190 9.37 28.60 9.06
N PHE A 191 9.24 27.53 9.83
CA PHE A 191 9.64 26.18 9.43
C PHE A 191 8.40 25.31 9.25
N VAL A 192 8.49 24.36 8.32
CA VAL A 192 7.43 23.39 8.06
C VAL A 192 8.01 22.00 8.23
N GLY A 193 7.47 21.28 9.21
CA GLY A 193 7.68 19.85 9.35
C GLY A 193 6.66 19.07 8.53
N SER A 194 7.11 18.01 7.87
CA SER A 194 6.25 17.09 7.11
C SER A 194 6.37 15.69 7.66
N MET A 195 5.22 15.02 7.80
CA MET A 195 5.12 13.62 8.18
C MET A 195 4.47 12.84 7.05
N THR A 196 5.16 11.81 6.57
CA THR A 196 4.64 10.81 5.64
C THR A 196 4.49 9.47 6.34
N VAL A 197 3.60 8.64 5.81
CA VAL A 197 3.20 7.39 6.45
C VAL A 197 3.17 6.27 5.42
N ALA A 198 3.74 5.13 5.77
CA ALA A 198 3.52 3.88 5.07
C ALA A 198 2.77 2.90 5.98
N ILE A 199 1.74 2.25 5.43
CA ILE A 199 1.01 1.14 6.03
C ILE A 199 1.36 -0.13 5.27
N ASP A 200 1.88 -1.14 5.96
CA ASP A 200 2.35 -2.41 5.38
C ASP A 200 3.28 -2.20 4.17
N GLY A 201 4.16 -1.19 4.25
CA GLY A 201 5.12 -0.84 3.20
C GLY A 201 4.56 0.03 2.07
N LYS A 202 3.27 0.37 2.08
CA LYS A 202 2.63 1.24 1.08
C LYS A 202 2.39 2.64 1.61
N LEU A 203 2.79 3.66 0.84
CA LEU A 203 2.56 5.06 1.18
C LEU A 203 1.06 5.39 1.24
N ASP A 204 0.59 5.99 2.34
CA ASP A 204 -0.79 6.44 2.50
C ASP A 204 -0.86 7.97 2.65
N HIS A 205 -1.10 8.64 1.52
CA HIS A 205 -1.23 10.09 1.45
C HIS A 205 -2.35 10.68 2.32
N GLY A 206 -3.40 9.90 2.67
CA GLY A 206 -4.48 10.37 3.53
C GLY A 206 -4.03 10.56 4.99
N LEU A 207 -2.94 9.90 5.37
CA LEU A 207 -2.38 9.94 6.73
C LEU A 207 -1.26 10.97 6.87
N TYR A 208 -0.91 11.68 5.80
CA TYR A 208 0.16 12.67 5.84
C TYR A 208 -0.25 13.90 6.64
N ARG A 209 0.73 14.53 7.29
CA ARG A 209 0.49 15.73 8.11
C ARG A 209 1.60 16.76 7.91
N GLN A 210 1.25 18.01 8.10
CA GLN A 210 2.17 19.14 8.09
C GLN A 210 2.07 19.91 9.39
N PHE A 211 3.22 20.36 9.88
CA PHE A 211 3.35 21.07 11.14
C PHE A 211 3.98 22.43 10.85
N LYS A 212 3.20 23.51 11.03
CA LYS A 212 3.73 24.87 10.95
C LYS A 212 4.43 25.21 12.27
N ILE A 213 5.71 25.54 12.20
CA ILE A 213 6.52 25.96 13.34
C ILE A 213 6.83 27.45 13.15
N GLY A 214 6.29 28.28 14.05
CA GLY A 214 6.58 29.72 14.08
C GLY A 214 7.59 30.09 15.16
N ASN A 215 8.18 31.28 15.02
CA ASN A 215 9.17 31.81 15.97
C ASN A 215 8.68 31.86 17.43
N THR A 216 7.38 32.04 17.67
CA THR A 216 6.79 32.05 19.01
C THR A 216 6.76 30.64 19.65
N SER A 217 6.56 29.58 18.86
CA SER A 217 6.56 28.19 19.34
C SER A 217 7.94 27.76 19.87
N LEU A 218 9.01 28.30 19.26
CA LEU A 218 10.40 28.02 19.67
C LEU A 218 10.73 28.58 21.06
N ARG A 219 10.06 29.65 21.51
CA ARG A 219 10.25 30.25 22.84
C ARG A 219 9.65 29.43 23.99
N GLY A 220 8.64 28.58 23.71
CA GLY A 220 8.00 27.74 24.72
C GLY A 220 8.88 26.57 25.16
N PHE A 221 9.54 25.92 24.20
CA PHE A 221 10.47 24.82 24.47
C PHE A 221 11.91 25.27 24.80
N SER A 222 12.32 26.50 24.46
CA SER A 222 13.61 27.04 24.92
C SER A 222 13.70 27.20 26.45
N LYS A 223 12.55 27.25 27.16
CA LYS A 223 12.54 27.19 28.63
C LYS A 223 12.85 25.80 29.20
N LEU A 224 12.65 24.74 28.43
CA LEU A 224 12.97 23.35 28.82
C LEU A 224 14.45 22.98 28.54
N SER A 225 15.20 23.84 27.85
CA SER A 225 16.58 23.58 27.46
C SER A 225 17.47 24.69 28.02
N ARG A 226 18.21 24.40 29.11
CA ARG A 226 19.26 25.28 29.63
C ARG A 226 20.38 25.38 28.59
N GLY A 227 20.31 26.40 27.73
CA GLY A 227 21.37 26.72 26.78
C GLY A 227 20.81 27.32 25.50
N GLU A 228 21.45 28.38 25.01
CA GLU A 228 21.17 29.09 23.77
C GLU A 228 21.34 28.15 22.55
N MET A 229 20.37 27.26 22.33
CA MET A 229 20.37 26.40 21.17
C MET A 229 19.64 27.14 20.05
N LEU A 230 20.43 27.68 19.11
CA LEU A 230 19.94 28.13 17.80
C LEU A 230 18.93 27.10 17.26
N ALA A 231 17.80 27.57 16.74
CA ALA A 231 16.74 26.75 16.18
C ALA A 231 17.29 25.89 15.02
N ASN A 232 17.79 24.71 15.36
CA ASN A 232 18.41 23.76 14.45
C ASN A 232 17.38 22.66 14.12
N ASP A 233 17.45 22.10 12.92
CA ASP A 233 16.52 21.09 12.38
C ASP A 233 16.28 19.93 13.35
N ALA A 234 17.31 19.54 14.12
CA ALA A 234 17.20 18.51 15.15
C ALA A 234 16.15 18.83 16.23
N PHE A 235 16.11 20.07 16.72
CA PHE A 235 15.13 20.49 17.71
C PHE A 235 13.73 20.57 17.11
N MET A 236 13.62 21.06 15.88
CA MET A 236 12.35 21.15 15.19
C MET A 236 11.75 19.76 14.89
N LEU A 237 12.58 18.78 14.53
CA LEU A 237 12.16 17.38 14.41
C LEU A 237 11.60 16.85 15.74
N ARG A 238 12.28 17.12 16.85
CA ARG A 238 11.79 16.71 18.18
C ARG A 238 10.45 17.35 18.52
N GLU A 239 10.28 18.65 18.27
CA GLU A 239 9.03 19.40 18.48
C GLU A 239 7.87 18.78 17.69
N ILE A 240 8.06 18.50 16.40
CA ILE A 240 6.96 17.95 15.57
C ILE A 240 6.61 16.53 15.97
N VAL A 241 7.61 15.70 16.31
CA VAL A 241 7.37 14.34 16.80
C VAL A 241 6.64 14.41 18.15
N TYR A 242 7.07 15.29 19.06
CA TYR A 242 6.38 15.52 20.32
C TYR A 242 4.91 15.90 20.13
N ARG A 243 4.62 16.88 19.27
CA ARG A 243 3.23 17.30 18.94
C ARG A 243 2.43 16.16 18.36
N ARG A 244 3.02 15.40 17.44
CA ARG A 244 2.40 14.25 16.79
C ARG A 244 2.02 13.16 17.80
N LEU A 245 2.83 12.93 18.82
CA LEU A 245 2.54 11.95 19.87
C LEU A 245 1.36 12.35 20.78
N GLN A 246 0.96 13.63 20.79
CA GLN A 246 -0.25 14.07 21.50
C GLN A 246 -1.55 13.67 20.77
N HIS A 247 -1.46 13.14 19.54
CA HIS A 247 -2.60 12.71 18.72
C HIS A 247 -2.74 11.19 18.71
N SER A 248 -3.33 10.63 19.77
CA SER A 248 -3.59 9.18 19.88
C SER A 248 -4.50 8.65 18.76
N GLU A 249 -5.40 9.49 18.26
CA GLU A 249 -6.39 9.13 17.23
C GLU A 249 -5.78 8.89 15.84
N TRP A 250 -4.50 9.23 15.62
CA TRP A 250 -3.79 8.95 14.36
C TRP A 250 -3.08 7.60 14.34
N GLY A 251 -3.20 6.82 15.42
CA GLY A 251 -2.56 5.52 15.59
C GLY A 251 -1.10 5.63 16.04
N THR A 252 -0.58 4.52 16.57
CA THR A 252 0.80 4.41 17.08
C THR A 252 1.74 3.94 15.98
N PRO A 253 2.86 4.64 15.71
CA PRO A 253 3.86 4.14 14.77
C PRO A 253 4.66 3.00 15.40
N ASP A 254 5.02 2.01 14.58
CA ASP A 254 5.96 0.95 14.97
C ASP A 254 7.41 1.42 14.78
N LEU A 255 7.63 2.31 13.79
CA LEU A 255 8.94 2.86 13.47
C LEU A 255 8.83 4.33 13.05
N ILE A 256 9.64 5.18 13.67
CA ILE A 256 9.85 6.58 13.29
C ILE A 256 11.17 6.70 12.53
N ILE A 257 11.14 7.34 11.37
CA ILE A 257 12.31 7.67 10.55
C ILE A 257 12.46 9.19 10.52
N VAL A 258 13.61 9.71 10.92
CA VAL A 258 13.92 11.14 10.76
C VAL A 258 14.91 11.37 9.62
N ASP A 259 14.64 12.37 8.78
CA ASP A 259 15.60 12.84 7.78
C ASP A 259 16.75 13.56 8.48
N GLY A 260 17.85 12.85 8.71
CA GLY A 260 18.93 13.41 9.49
C GLY A 260 19.94 12.40 10.03
N GLY A 261 21.06 12.98 10.45
CA GLY A 261 22.20 12.27 11.01
C GLY A 261 22.10 12.05 12.53
N LYS A 262 23.27 11.79 13.12
CA LYS A 262 23.46 11.62 14.57
C LYS A 262 22.83 12.75 15.43
N PRO A 263 22.92 14.04 15.07
CA PRO A 263 22.30 15.11 15.86
C PRO A 263 20.77 14.98 15.95
N GLN A 264 20.10 14.68 14.84
CA GLN A 264 18.65 14.52 14.75
C GLN A 264 18.21 13.30 15.55
N VAL A 265 18.86 12.15 15.37
CA VAL A 265 18.60 10.92 16.14
C VAL A 265 18.79 11.15 17.64
N SER A 266 19.84 11.89 18.04
CA SER A 266 20.05 12.24 19.44
C SER A 266 18.94 13.11 20.00
N SER A 267 18.41 14.06 19.22
CA SER A 267 17.30 14.89 19.68
C SER A 267 16.04 14.06 19.92
N ILE A 268 15.70 13.14 19.02
CA ILE A 268 14.55 12.24 19.20
C ILE A 268 14.75 11.32 20.41
N SER A 269 15.98 10.87 20.69
CA SER A 269 16.26 10.00 21.84
C SER A 269 15.88 10.61 23.19
N LEU A 270 15.82 11.95 23.28
CA LEU A 270 15.38 12.64 24.50
C LEU A 270 13.90 12.40 24.80
N LEU A 271 13.06 12.20 23.78
CA LEU A 271 11.65 11.85 23.96
C LEU A 271 11.50 10.47 24.63
N LYS A 272 12.48 9.58 24.45
CA LYS A 272 12.49 8.26 25.10
C LYS A 272 12.79 8.38 26.59
N SER A 273 13.75 9.23 26.97
CA SER A 273 14.02 9.53 28.39
C SER A 273 12.85 10.26 29.08
N GLU A 274 12.07 11.02 28.32
CA GLU A 274 10.84 11.68 28.78
C GLU A 274 9.63 10.69 28.86
N LYS A 275 9.83 9.39 28.59
CA LYS A 275 8.82 8.32 28.57
C LYS A 275 7.68 8.53 27.57
N LEU A 276 7.86 9.36 26.54
CA LEU A 276 6.86 9.64 25.52
C LEU A 276 6.87 8.62 24.36
N ILE A 277 7.98 7.91 24.19
CA ILE A 277 8.20 6.91 23.14
C ILE A 277 8.84 5.62 23.68
N SER A 278 8.48 5.18 24.90
CA SER A 278 9.08 4.00 25.54
C SER A 278 9.12 2.77 24.63
N ASP A 279 8.06 2.58 23.86
CA ASP A 279 7.81 1.37 23.06
C ASP A 279 7.94 1.61 21.55
N ILE A 280 8.31 2.82 21.13
CA ILE A 280 8.42 3.17 19.71
C ILE A 280 9.89 3.17 19.29
N SER A 281 10.21 2.38 18.27
CA SER A 281 11.54 2.35 17.66
C SER A 281 11.74 3.55 16.74
N PHE A 282 12.96 4.09 16.67
CA PHE A 282 13.29 5.19 15.76
C PHE A 282 14.68 5.06 15.16
N ILE A 283 14.84 5.58 13.94
CA ILE A 283 16.09 5.62 13.19
C ILE A 283 16.28 6.97 12.49
N GLY A 284 17.52 7.32 12.20
CA GLY A 284 17.86 8.40 11.26
C GLY A 284 18.21 7.85 9.90
N LEU A 285 17.95 8.63 8.84
CA LEU A 285 18.39 8.33 7.49
C LEU A 285 19.31 9.44 6.97
N ALA A 286 20.61 9.15 6.86
CA ALA A 286 21.60 10.13 6.42
C ALA A 286 21.70 10.22 4.89
N LYS A 287 21.59 11.45 4.37
CA LYS A 287 21.41 11.75 2.93
C LYS A 287 22.53 11.29 1.99
N LYS A 288 23.79 11.24 2.43
CA LYS A 288 24.93 11.00 1.50
C LYS A 288 25.01 9.55 0.99
N TYR A 289 24.67 8.58 1.83
CA TYR A 289 24.77 7.15 1.52
C TYR A 289 23.51 6.36 1.89
N GLU A 290 22.43 7.05 2.26
CA GLU A 290 21.20 6.42 2.77
C GLU A 290 21.48 5.52 3.99
N THR A 291 22.47 5.93 4.78
CA THR A 291 22.91 5.19 5.96
C THR A 291 21.86 5.32 7.05
N ILE A 292 21.40 4.17 7.54
CA ILE A 292 20.53 4.09 8.71
C ILE A 292 21.39 4.34 9.94
N ILE A 293 20.95 5.27 10.79
CA ILE A 293 21.62 5.61 12.04
C ILE A 293 20.73 5.19 13.21
N ILE A 294 21.27 4.35 14.08
CA ILE A 294 20.61 3.88 15.30
C ILE A 294 21.42 4.34 16.50
N LYS A 295 20.75 4.85 17.54
CA LYS A 295 21.39 5.21 18.81
C LYS A 295 21.06 4.17 19.87
N ASN A 296 22.09 3.53 20.43
CA ASN A 296 21.96 2.55 21.50
C ASN A 296 22.98 2.85 22.60
N ASN A 297 22.53 3.09 23.84
CA ASN A 297 23.36 3.33 25.02
C ASN A 297 24.54 4.31 24.77
N ASN A 298 24.23 5.48 24.21
CA ASN A 298 25.18 6.54 23.81
C ASN A 298 26.16 6.22 22.66
N LYS A 299 26.09 5.03 22.06
CA LYS A 299 26.81 4.69 20.83
C LYS A 299 25.89 4.84 19.62
N TYR A 300 26.51 5.10 18.47
CA TYR A 300 25.82 5.12 17.18
C TYR A 300 26.22 3.89 16.37
N ILE A 301 25.22 3.26 15.79
CA ILE A 301 25.37 2.15 14.84
C ILE A 301 24.93 2.67 13.48
N GLU A 302 25.76 2.44 12.48
CA GLU A 302 25.52 2.86 11.10
C GLU A 302 25.32 1.60 10.26
N ILE A 303 24.19 1.51 9.56
CA ILE A 303 23.84 0.36 8.72
C ILE A 303 23.66 0.85 7.29
N ASN A 304 24.39 0.24 6.36
CA ASN A 304 24.22 0.46 4.94
C ASN A 304 23.50 -0.74 4.34
N LEU A 305 22.30 -0.52 3.82
CA LEU A 305 21.58 -1.54 3.07
C LEU A 305 22.14 -1.64 1.65
N SER A 306 22.00 -2.82 1.03
CA SER A 306 22.32 -2.98 -0.39
C SER A 306 21.50 -2.03 -1.25
N GLN A 307 22.12 -1.45 -2.27
CA GLN A 307 21.47 -0.52 -3.21
C GLN A 307 20.27 -1.16 -3.95
N ASN A 308 20.27 -2.49 -4.07
CA ASN A 308 19.18 -3.24 -4.69
C ASN A 308 18.13 -3.73 -3.68
N SER A 309 18.24 -3.39 -2.39
CA SER A 309 17.29 -3.88 -1.38
C SER A 309 15.94 -3.16 -1.46
N SER A 310 14.88 -3.92 -1.24
CA SER A 310 13.52 -3.39 -1.25
C SER A 310 13.29 -2.49 -0.03
N ALA A 311 13.90 -2.85 1.11
CA ALA A 311 13.90 -2.04 2.33
C ALA A 311 14.48 -0.63 2.14
N LEU A 312 15.63 -0.52 1.45
CA LEU A 312 16.24 0.78 1.17
C LEU A 312 15.36 1.65 0.29
N ASN A 313 14.72 1.05 -0.73
CA ASN A 313 13.79 1.77 -1.59
C ASN A 313 12.56 2.28 -0.82
N LEU A 314 12.02 1.49 0.10
CA LEU A 314 10.90 1.90 0.96
C LEU A 314 11.26 3.14 1.79
N ILE A 315 12.38 3.12 2.53
CA ILE A 315 12.77 4.25 3.39
C ILE A 315 13.17 5.49 2.58
N LYS A 316 13.79 5.30 1.41
CA LYS A 316 14.06 6.40 0.46
C LYS A 316 12.78 7.03 -0.07
N ASN A 317 11.80 6.21 -0.44
CA ASN A 317 10.52 6.70 -0.95
C ASN A 317 9.76 7.49 0.11
N LEU A 318 9.73 7.00 1.36
CA LEU A 318 9.15 7.72 2.50
C LEU A 318 9.77 9.11 2.70
N ARG A 319 11.11 9.19 2.70
CA ARG A 319 11.84 10.46 2.85
C ARG A 319 11.62 11.39 1.65
N ASN A 320 11.79 10.88 0.43
CA ASN A 320 11.61 11.66 -0.79
C ASN A 320 10.18 12.23 -0.86
N GLU A 321 9.21 11.45 -0.41
CA GLU A 321 7.82 11.86 -0.34
C GLU A 321 7.58 12.91 0.76
N ALA A 322 8.26 12.82 1.91
CA ALA A 322 8.20 13.85 2.95
C ALA A 322 8.76 15.19 2.43
N HIS A 323 9.89 15.12 1.74
CA HIS A 323 10.50 16.28 1.08
C HIS A 323 9.58 16.87 -0.01
N ARG A 324 8.98 16.01 -0.85
CA ARG A 324 8.01 16.43 -1.88
C ARG A 324 6.80 17.11 -1.25
N PHE A 325 6.25 16.52 -0.19
CA PHE A 325 5.07 17.01 0.49
C PHE A 325 5.34 18.38 1.13
N ALA A 326 6.49 18.56 1.76
CA ALA A 326 6.98 19.85 2.24
C ALA A 326 7.01 20.90 1.12
N ASN A 327 7.67 20.58 0.00
CA ASN A 327 7.80 21.48 -1.14
C ASN A 327 6.45 21.88 -1.78
N ARG A 328 5.50 20.95 -1.85
CA ARG A 328 4.15 21.24 -2.37
C ARG A 328 3.43 22.27 -1.51
N TYR A 329 3.57 22.19 -0.19
CA TYR A 329 2.96 23.15 0.73
C TYR A 329 3.62 24.52 0.64
N ARG A 330 4.95 24.59 0.43
CA ARG A 330 5.66 25.84 0.15
C ARG A 330 5.05 26.56 -1.06
N LYS A 331 4.82 25.84 -2.16
CA LYS A 331 4.17 26.41 -3.36
C LYS A 331 2.78 26.96 -3.05
N LYS A 332 1.99 26.24 -2.26
CA LYS A 332 0.64 26.68 -1.86
C LYS A 332 0.69 27.96 -1.01
N LEU A 333 1.59 28.02 -0.03
CA LEU A 333 1.77 29.20 0.82
C LEU A 333 2.24 30.43 0.02
N MET A 334 3.16 30.24 -0.93
CA MET A 334 3.61 31.33 -1.81
C MET A 334 2.50 31.85 -2.73
N SER A 335 1.60 30.97 -3.21
CA SER A 335 0.43 31.40 -3.99
C SER A 335 -0.64 32.11 -3.13
N SER A 336 -0.76 31.77 -1.85
CA SER A 336 -1.71 32.44 -0.94
C SER A 336 -1.18 33.76 -0.38
N ASP A 337 0.14 33.91 -0.22
CA ASP A 337 0.76 35.20 0.14
C ASP A 337 0.83 36.18 -1.06
N GLN A 338 0.51 35.73 -2.28
CA GLN A 338 0.33 36.55 -3.48
C GLN A 338 -1.14 36.97 -3.73
N SER A 339 -1.98 37.01 -2.69
CA SER A 339 -3.32 37.60 -2.74
C SER A 339 -3.31 39.04 -2.20
N PRO A 340 -3.06 40.08 -3.04
CA PRO A 340 -3.36 41.44 -2.69
C PRO A 340 -4.80 41.75 -3.12
N PHE A 341 -5.78 41.35 -2.31
CA PHE A 341 -7.10 41.99 -2.28
C PHE A 341 -7.65 41.92 -0.86
#